data_AF-A0A377BJR8-F1
#
_entry.id   AF-A0A377BJR8-F1
#
_cell.length_a   1.000
_cell.length_b   1.000
_cell.length_c   1.000
_cell.angle_alpha   90.00
_cell.angle_beta   90.00
_cell.angle_gamma   90.00
#
_symmetry.space_group_name_H-M   'P 1'
#
loop_
_entity.id
_entity.type
_entity.pdbx_description
1 polymer ?
#
loop_
_entity_poly.entity_id
_entity_poly.type
_entity_poly.pdbx_seq_one_letter_code
_entity_poly.pdbx_strand_id
1 'polypeptide(L)'
;MCDQWLAPKQGTDSALAMAMGHVILKEFHLDNPSDYFINYCRRYSDMPMLVMLEPRDDGSYVPGRMIRASDLVDGLGESNNPQWENRSSLIPQVNW
;
A
#
# COMPACT_ATOMS: atom_id res chain seq x y z
N MET A 1 -11.51 20.97 25.81
CA MET A 1 -12.18 21.89 24.86
C MET A 1 -11.42 21.74 23.55
N CYS A 2 -12.11 21.58 22.42
CA CYS A 2 -11.45 21.43 21.13
C CYS A 2 -11.34 22.81 20.47
N ASP A 3 -10.24 23.05 19.74
CA ASP A 3 -10.07 24.27 18.95
C ASP A 3 -11.05 24.34 17.76
N GLN A 4 -11.44 23.17 17.20
CA GLN A 4 -12.40 23.09 16.11
C GLN A 4 -13.34 21.88 16.23
N TRP A 5 -14.63 22.11 16.01
CA TRP A 5 -15.64 21.05 15.96
C TRP A 5 -16.13 20.86 14.52
N LEU A 6 -15.88 19.68 13.95
CA LEU A 6 -16.44 19.22 12.69
C LEU A 6 -17.66 18.32 12.99
N ALA A 7 -18.80 18.62 12.37
CA ALA A 7 -20.04 17.87 12.55
C ALA A 7 -20.44 17.15 11.24
N PRO A 8 -19.74 16.06 10.86
CA PRO A 8 -20.18 15.21 9.76
C PRO A 8 -21.50 14.50 10.12
N LYS A 9 -22.25 14.08 9.10
CA LYS A 9 -23.43 13.26 9.32
C LYS A 9 -23.01 11.91 9.91
N GLN A 10 -23.69 11.46 10.96
CA GLN A 10 -23.36 10.19 11.61
C GLN A 10 -23.28 9.04 10.59
N GLY A 11 -22.18 8.29 10.63
CA GLY A 11 -21.92 7.19 9.70
C GLY A 11 -21.25 7.61 8.39
N THR A 12 -20.90 8.89 8.22
CA THR A 12 -20.14 9.38 7.05
C THR A 12 -18.70 9.78 7.38
N ASP A 13 -18.24 9.47 8.59
CA ASP A 13 -16.86 9.75 9.04
C ASP A 13 -15.82 9.05 8.15
N SER A 14 -16.13 7.89 7.59
CA SER A 14 -15.26 7.20 6.62
C SER A 14 -15.06 8.03 5.35
N ALA A 15 -16.08 8.72 4.86
CA ALA A 15 -15.94 9.57 3.67
C ALA A 15 -15.05 10.78 3.96
N LEU A 16 -15.18 11.37 5.15
CA LEU A 16 -14.29 12.41 5.63
C LEU A 16 -12.84 11.90 5.73
N ALA A 17 -12.62 10.73 6.33
CA ALA A 17 -11.30 10.12 6.45
C ALA A 17 -10.67 9.80 5.09
N MET A 18 -11.45 9.31 4.12
CA MET A 18 -10.97 9.06 2.75
C MET A 18 -10.59 10.36 2.03
N ALA A 19 -11.35 11.44 2.21
CA ALA A 19 -11.01 12.75 1.64
C ALA A 19 -9.73 13.31 2.26
N MET A 20 -9.54 13.17 3.57
CA MET A 20 -8.29 13.55 4.24
C MET A 20 -7.11 12.72 3.73
N GLY A 21 -7.28 11.39 3.64
CA GLY A 21 -6.26 10.49 3.09
C GLY A 21 -5.87 10.84 1.66
N HIS A 22 -6.83 11.23 0.82
CA HIS A 22 -6.58 11.69 -0.55
C HIS A 22 -5.67 12.92 -0.59
N VAL A 23 -5.94 13.94 0.23
CA VAL A 23 -5.09 15.15 0.31
C VAL A 23 -3.70 14.80 0.81
N ILE A 24 -3.59 13.98 1.86
CA ILE A 24 -2.29 13.57 2.43
C ILE A 24 -1.44 12.82 1.39
N LEU A 25 -2.04 11.90 0.62
CA LEU A 25 -1.32 11.18 -0.42
C LEU A 25 -0.91 12.10 -1.57
N LYS A 26 -1.82 12.96 -2.03
CA LYS A 26 -1.53 13.88 -3.14
C LYS A 26 -0.39 14.85 -2.78
N GLU A 27 -0.50 15.54 -1.65
CA GLU A 27 0.45 16.60 -1.30
C GLU A 27 1.79 16.06 -0.80
N PHE A 28 1.78 15.02 0.04
CA PHE A 28 2.99 14.57 0.75
C PHE A 28 3.64 13.30 0.17
N HIS A 29 2.98 12.63 -0.78
CA HIS A 29 3.55 11.46 -1.47
C HIS A 29 3.75 11.66 -2.97
N LEU A 30 2.98 12.55 -3.64
CA LEU A 30 3.17 12.88 -5.05
C LEU A 30 3.80 14.25 -5.27
N ASP A 31 3.15 15.34 -4.84
CA ASP A 31 3.52 16.69 -5.24
C ASP A 31 4.78 17.20 -4.52
N ASN A 32 4.88 16.98 -3.21
CA ASN A 32 6.05 17.31 -2.40
C ASN A 32 6.43 16.11 -1.50
N PRO A 33 7.17 15.13 -2.04
CA PRO A 33 7.48 13.89 -1.35
C PRO A 33 8.25 14.17 -0.05
N SER A 34 7.63 13.89 1.09
CA SER A 34 8.32 13.97 2.38
C SER A 34 9.13 12.70 2.63
N ASP A 35 10.45 12.84 2.76
CA ASP A 35 11.36 11.73 3.01
C ASP A 35 10.94 10.89 4.23
N TYR A 36 10.38 11.53 5.25
CA TYR A 36 9.91 10.82 6.44
C TYR A 36 8.70 9.92 6.14
N PHE A 37 7.67 10.47 5.47
CA PHE A 37 6.44 9.71 5.19
C PHE A 37 6.70 8.57 4.21
N ILE A 38 7.49 8.83 3.16
CA ILE A 38 7.83 7.80 2.17
C ILE A 38 8.63 6.67 2.82
N ASN A 39 9.68 7.00 3.58
CA ASN A 39 10.50 5.97 4.21
C ASN A 39 9.76 5.22 5.32
N TYR A 40 8.76 5.84 5.95
CA TYR A 40 7.91 5.16 6.93
C TYR A 40 6.97 4.17 6.25
N CYS A 41 6.20 4.61 5.25
CA CYS A 41 5.27 3.78 4.50
C CYS A 41 5.98 2.62 3.78
N ARG A 42 7.19 2.85 3.26
CA ARG A 42 8.00 1.78 2.63
C ARG A 42 8.47 0.70 3.59
N ARG A 43 8.67 1.01 4.87
CA ARG A 43 9.24 0.07 5.85
C ARG A 43 8.19 -0.62 6.72
N TYR A 44 7.12 0.10 7.05
CA TYR A 44 6.16 -0.34 8.07
C TYR A 44 4.76 -0.61 7.52
N SER A 45 4.54 -0.39 6.22
CA SER A 45 3.29 -0.74 5.56
C SER A 45 3.55 -1.75 4.43
N ASP A 46 2.50 -2.49 4.10
CA ASP A 46 2.38 -3.39 2.97
C ASP A 46 2.16 -2.66 1.62
N MET A 47 2.19 -1.32 1.58
CA MET A 47 2.16 -0.53 0.35
C MET A 47 3.16 -0.94 -0.74
N PRO A 48 4.42 -1.33 -0.46
CA PRO A 48 5.35 -1.74 -1.52
C PRO A 48 5.16 -3.20 -1.97
N MET A 49 4.14 -3.91 -1.45
CA MET A 49 3.88 -5.30 -1.77
C MET A 49 3.14 -5.44 -3.10
N LEU A 50 3.49 -6.46 -3.88
CA LEU A 50 2.87 -6.72 -5.18
C LEU A 50 1.58 -7.54 -5.03
N VAL A 51 0.57 -7.20 -5.82
CA VAL A 51 -0.73 -7.90 -5.89
C VAL A 51 -0.90 -8.50 -7.29
N MET A 52 -1.41 -9.73 -7.36
CA MET A 52 -1.72 -10.42 -8.61
C MET A 52 -3.04 -9.93 -9.16
N LEU A 53 -3.07 -9.57 -10.44
CA LEU A 53 -4.29 -9.15 -11.13
C LEU A 53 -4.94 -10.34 -11.82
N GLU A 54 -6.22 -10.56 -11.54
CA GLU A 54 -7.03 -11.60 -12.17
C GLU A 54 -7.87 -10.99 -13.29
N PRO A 55 -7.83 -11.56 -14.52
CA PRO A 55 -8.67 -11.09 -15.62
C PRO A 55 -10.13 -11.47 -15.36
N ARG A 56 -11.04 -10.55 -15.64
CA ARG A 56 -12.49 -10.79 -15.68
C ARG A 56 -12.97 -10.97 -17.11
N ASP A 57 -14.11 -11.63 -17.24
CA ASP A 57 -14.77 -11.89 -18.53
C ASP A 57 -15.16 -10.61 -19.29
N ASP A 58 -15.26 -9.47 -18.58
CA ASP A 58 -15.53 -8.15 -19.13
C ASP A 58 -14.29 -7.42 -19.69
N GLY A 59 -13.12 -8.07 -19.65
CA GLY A 59 -11.84 -7.50 -20.09
C GLY A 59 -11.18 -6.57 -19.07
N SER A 60 -11.77 -6.41 -17.87
CA SER A 60 -11.16 -5.68 -16.76
C SER A 60 -10.26 -6.59 -15.91
N TYR A 61 -9.44 -5.97 -15.06
CA TYR A 61 -8.61 -6.68 -14.09
C TYR A 61 -9.06 -6.35 -12.67
N VAL A 62 -9.02 -7.34 -11.79
CA VAL A 62 -9.24 -7.14 -10.36
C VAL A 62 -8.03 -7.49 -9.52
N PRO A 63 -7.80 -6.75 -8.40
CA PRO A 63 -6.79 -7.13 -7.44
C PRO A 63 -7.22 -8.44 -6.75
N GLY A 64 -6.47 -9.50 -7.01
CA GLY A 64 -6.59 -10.79 -6.34
C GLY A 64 -5.68 -10.87 -5.11
N ARG A 65 -4.97 -11.99 -4.96
CA ARG A 65 -4.06 -12.21 -3.82
C ARG A 65 -2.73 -11.44 -3.94
N MET A 66 -2.07 -11.20 -2.82
CA MET A 66 -0.67 -10.75 -2.80
C MET A 66 0.25 -11.81 -3.42
N ILE A 67 1.26 -11.37 -4.15
CA ILE A 67 2.30 -12.23 -4.73
C ILE A 67 3.15 -12.80 -3.58
N ARG A 68 3.41 -14.11 -3.65
CA ARG A 68 4.23 -14.84 -2.67
C ARG A 68 5.57 -15.20 -3.29
N ALA A 69 6.59 -15.43 -2.45
CA ALA A 69 7.92 -15.83 -2.94
C ALA A 69 7.86 -17.10 -3.80
N SER A 70 6.93 -18.03 -3.51
CA SER A 70 6.69 -19.24 -4.29
C SER A 70 6.21 -19.01 -5.73
N ASP A 71 5.67 -17.83 -6.05
CA ASP A 71 5.16 -17.51 -7.39
C ASP A 71 6.26 -17.00 -8.33
N LEU A 72 7.50 -16.83 -7.84
CA LEU A 72 8.65 -16.36 -8.62
C LEU A 72 9.66 -17.50 -8.87
N VAL A 73 10.45 -17.37 -9.95
CA VAL A 73 11.48 -18.34 -10.34
C VAL A 73 12.48 -18.55 -9.20
N ASP A 74 12.80 -19.81 -8.91
CA ASP A 74 13.66 -20.27 -7.79
C ASP A 74 13.17 -19.93 -6.37
N GLY A 75 11.88 -19.58 -6.19
CA GLY A 75 11.33 -19.25 -4.87
C GLY A 75 12.05 -18.05 -4.22
N LEU A 76 12.69 -17.20 -5.04
CA LEU A 76 13.58 -16.11 -4.62
C LEU A 76 14.74 -16.54 -3.69
N GLY A 77 15.11 -17.83 -3.69
CA GLY A 77 16.17 -18.35 -2.81
C GLY A 77 15.75 -18.58 -1.36
N GLU A 78 14.46 -18.49 -1.04
CA GLU A 78 13.93 -18.75 0.29
C GLU A 78 13.55 -20.22 0.46
N SER A 79 14.29 -20.94 1.31
CA SER A 79 14.11 -22.38 1.56
C SER A 79 13.07 -22.71 2.65
N ASN A 80 12.53 -21.71 3.34
CA ASN A 80 11.65 -21.88 4.50
C ASN A 80 10.28 -21.23 4.25
N ASN A 81 9.22 -22.05 4.12
CA ASN A 81 7.82 -21.63 3.96
C ASN A 81 7.53 -20.51 2.91
N PRO A 82 7.89 -20.71 1.64
CA PRO A 82 7.73 -19.70 0.57
C PRO A 82 6.27 -19.34 0.27
N GLN A 83 5.29 -20.07 0.83
CA GLN A 83 3.86 -19.79 0.68
C GLN A 83 3.30 -18.71 1.63
N TRP A 84 4.04 -18.27 2.64
CA TRP A 84 3.55 -17.30 3.63
C TRP A 84 4.40 -16.03 3.70
N GLU A 85 5.52 -15.97 2.97
CA GLU A 85 6.44 -14.84 3.00
C GLU A 85 6.24 -13.90 1.82
N ASN A 86 6.15 -12.62 2.17
CA ASN A 86 5.98 -11.49 1.28
C ASN A 86 7.31 -10.72 1.22
N ARG A 87 7.79 -10.39 0.00
CA ARG A 87 9.05 -9.73 -0.41
C ARG A 87 9.40 -8.35 0.22
N SER A 88 9.20 -8.15 1.52
CA SER A 88 9.49 -6.87 2.19
C SER A 88 11.00 -6.64 2.43
N SER A 89 11.80 -7.70 2.57
CA SER A 89 13.21 -7.62 3.04
C SER A 89 14.26 -7.24 1.99
N LEU A 90 13.92 -7.17 0.68
CA LEU A 90 14.92 -7.07 -0.40
C LEU A 90 14.73 -5.86 -1.35
N ILE A 91 13.99 -4.83 -0.95
CA ILE A 91 13.84 -3.62 -1.80
C ILE A 91 15.11 -2.77 -1.68
N PRO A 92 15.90 -2.59 -2.76
CA PRO A 92 17.02 -1.67 -2.73
C PRO A 92 16.48 -0.27 -2.43
N GLN A 93 17.15 0.47 -1.56
CA GLN A 93 16.93 1.89 -1.36
C GLN A 93 17.28 2.62 -2.67
N VAL A 94 16.37 2.60 -3.65
CA VAL A 94 16.45 3.46 -4.83
C VAL A 94 16.31 4.88 -4.33
N ASN A 95 17.44 5.58 -4.34
CA ASN A 95 17.52 7.02 -4.22
C ASN A 95 17.06 7.60 -5.57
N TRP A 96 16.03 8.45 -5.52
CA TRP A 96 15.68 9.34 -6.62
C TRP A 96 16.46 10.63 -6.47
#